data_AF-B5B2Y2-F1
#
_entry.id   AF-B5B2Y2-F1
#
_cell.length_a   1.000
_cell.length_b   1.000
_cell.length_c   1.000
_cell.angle_alpha   90.00
_cell.angle_beta   90.00
_cell.angle_gamma   90.00
#
_symmetry.space_group_name_H-M   'P 1'
#
loop_
_entity.id
_entity.type
_entity.pdbx_description
1 polymer ?
#
loop_
_entity_poly.entity_id
_entity_poly.type
_entity_poly.pdbx_seq_one_letter_code
_entity_poly.pdbx_strand_id
1 'polypeptide(L)'
;DRRTGMNQRNGTDVDAGNAMRVFKNLGYNVKMYNDQTVDQMMNVLTDASKEDHSNSASFVCILLSHGDEGVFFGTDGSVALKHLTSLFRGDRCKSLVGKPKLFFIQACRGTDLDPGIETDSETDGVKIPVEADFLYAFSTAPGYYSWR
;
A
#
# COMPACT_ATOMS: atom_id res chain seq x y z
N ASP A 1 0.74 -21.18 1.86
CA ASP A 1 -0.10 -21.53 0.71
C ASP A 1 0.70 -22.44 -0.23
N ARG A 2 0.15 -23.59 -0.67
CA ARG A 2 0.84 -24.51 -1.58
C ARG A 2 1.09 -23.92 -2.98
N ARG A 3 0.34 -22.88 -3.37
CA ARG A 3 0.45 -22.22 -4.68
C ARG A 3 1.61 -21.24 -4.75
N THR A 4 1.90 -20.53 -3.66
CA THR A 4 3.00 -19.55 -3.60
C THR A 4 4.20 -20.01 -2.79
N GLY A 5 4.09 -21.11 -2.05
CA GLY A 5 5.14 -21.59 -1.15
C GLY A 5 5.32 -20.75 0.13
N MET A 6 4.51 -19.71 0.31
CA MET A 6 4.61 -18.77 1.43
C MET A 6 3.95 -19.28 2.71
N ASN A 7 4.49 -18.90 3.88
CA ASN A 7 3.92 -19.26 5.18
C ASN A 7 2.64 -18.45 5.50
N GLN A 8 1.81 -18.94 6.44
CA GLN A 8 0.66 -18.19 6.93
C GLN A 8 1.11 -16.96 7.72
N ARG A 9 0.45 -15.81 7.51
CA ARG A 9 0.77 -14.54 8.18
C ARG A 9 -0.09 -14.36 9.44
N ASN A 10 0.19 -15.15 10.47
CA ASN A 10 -0.51 -15.06 11.75
C ASN A 10 -0.45 -13.62 12.30
N GLY A 11 -1.56 -13.13 12.87
CA GLY A 11 -1.69 -11.76 13.38
C GLY A 11 -2.05 -10.70 12.32
N THR A 12 -2.10 -11.05 11.03
CA THR A 12 -2.49 -10.09 9.99
C THR A 12 -3.92 -9.57 10.12
N ASP A 13 -4.79 -10.38 10.71
CA ASP A 13 -6.17 -10.08 11.04
C ASP A 13 -6.27 -9.00 12.13
N VAL A 14 -5.39 -9.08 13.13
CA VAL A 14 -5.28 -8.06 14.19
C VAL A 14 -4.83 -6.72 13.61
N ASP A 15 -3.82 -6.72 12.75
CA ASP A 15 -3.34 -5.51 12.06
C ASP A 15 -4.43 -4.89 11.19
N ALA A 16 -5.13 -5.71 10.38
CA ALA A 16 -6.22 -5.26 9.54
C ALA A 16 -7.36 -4.66 10.36
N GLY A 17 -7.75 -5.30 11.47
CA GLY A 17 -8.78 -4.81 12.38
C GLY A 17 -8.40 -3.48 13.05
N ASN A 18 -7.14 -3.34 13.47
CA ASN A 18 -6.62 -2.11 14.05
C ASN A 18 -6.60 -0.96 13.05
N ALA A 19 -6.07 -1.20 11.85
CA ALA A 19 -6.06 -0.22 10.77
C ALA A 19 -7.50 0.22 10.41
N MET A 20 -8.41 -0.73 10.24
CA MET A 20 -9.82 -0.44 9.97
C MET A 20 -10.42 0.46 11.06
N ARG A 21 -10.19 0.15 12.34
CA ARG A 21 -10.69 0.95 13.46
C ARG A 21 -10.13 2.37 13.44
N VAL A 22 -8.81 2.53 13.26
CA VAL A 22 -8.16 3.84 13.23
C VAL A 22 -8.70 4.69 12.08
N PHE A 23 -8.72 4.17 10.85
CA PHE A 23 -9.14 4.95 9.69
C PHE A 23 -10.65 5.25 9.69
N LYS A 24 -11.49 4.35 10.24
CA LYS A 24 -12.90 4.68 10.51
C LYS A 24 -13.04 5.84 11.49
N ASN A 25 -12.27 5.84 12.58
CA ASN A 25 -12.29 6.93 13.56
C ASN A 25 -11.80 8.26 12.99
N LEU A 26 -10.91 8.22 12.00
CA LEU A 26 -10.46 9.38 11.23
C LEU A 26 -11.47 9.83 10.15
N GLY A 27 -12.63 9.17 10.04
CA GLY A 27 -13.71 9.56 9.12
C GLY A 27 -13.64 8.94 7.73
N TYR A 28 -12.75 7.98 7.48
CA TYR A 28 -12.67 7.31 6.20
C TYR A 28 -13.79 6.27 6.03
N ASN A 29 -14.28 6.14 4.80
CA ASN A 29 -15.10 5.01 4.38
C ASN A 29 -14.19 3.80 4.06
N VAL A 30 -14.03 2.89 5.02
CA VAL A 30 -13.08 1.77 4.91
C VAL A 30 -13.74 0.54 4.29
N LYS A 31 -13.15 0.03 3.19
CA LYS A 31 -13.48 -1.27 2.56
C LYS A 31 -12.35 -2.28 2.85
N MET A 32 -12.69 -3.50 3.26
CA MET A 32 -11.71 -4.57 3.52
C MET A 32 -11.83 -5.71 2.51
N TYR A 33 -10.68 -6.22 2.07
CA TYR A 33 -10.56 -7.33 1.12
C TYR A 33 -9.51 -8.31 1.66
N ASN A 34 -9.93 -9.55 1.89
CA ASN A 34 -9.07 -10.60 2.48
C ASN A 34 -8.65 -11.59 1.41
N ASP A 35 -7.40 -12.08 1.50
CA ASP A 35 -6.88 -13.21 0.72
C ASP A 35 -7.16 -13.13 -0.80
N GLN A 36 -6.90 -11.94 -1.37
CA GLN A 36 -7.13 -11.67 -2.79
C GLN A 36 -6.06 -12.33 -3.68
N THR A 37 -6.47 -12.84 -4.83
CA THR A 37 -5.55 -13.15 -5.94
C THR A 37 -4.97 -11.87 -6.53
N VAL A 38 -3.91 -11.97 -7.35
CA VAL A 38 -3.35 -10.83 -8.06
C VAL A 38 -4.41 -10.12 -8.92
N ASP A 39 -5.19 -10.88 -9.68
CA ASP A 39 -6.24 -10.31 -10.54
C ASP A 39 -7.35 -9.63 -9.72
N GLN A 40 -7.73 -10.21 -8.58
CA GLN A 40 -8.72 -9.60 -7.69
C GLN A 40 -8.21 -8.28 -7.10
N MET A 41 -6.95 -8.23 -6.63
CA MET A 41 -6.33 -6.99 -6.16
C MET A 41 -6.29 -5.92 -7.26
N MET A 42 -5.90 -6.30 -8.48
CA MET A 42 -5.87 -5.40 -9.63
C MET A 42 -7.26 -4.84 -9.95
N ASN A 43 -8.30 -5.67 -9.92
CA ASN A 43 -9.67 -5.23 -10.16
C ASN A 43 -10.14 -4.26 -9.07
N VAL A 44 -9.96 -4.60 -7.80
CA VAL A 44 -10.34 -3.73 -6.67
C VAL A 44 -9.67 -2.36 -6.77
N LEU A 45 -8.36 -2.31 -7.02
CA LEU A 45 -7.64 -1.04 -7.12
C LEU A 45 -7.97 -0.28 -8.40
N THR A 46 -8.24 -0.98 -9.50
CA THR A 46 -8.69 -0.36 -10.75
C THR A 46 -10.05 0.30 -10.55
N ASP A 47 -10.99 -0.39 -9.92
CA ASP A 47 -12.31 0.15 -9.63
C ASP A 47 -12.20 1.35 -8.69
N ALA A 48 -11.43 1.25 -7.61
CA ALA A 48 -11.16 2.36 -6.70
C ALA A 48 -10.52 3.56 -7.42
N SER A 49 -9.60 3.34 -8.36
CA SER A 49 -8.97 4.42 -9.14
C SER A 49 -9.94 5.14 -10.10
N LYS A 50 -11.05 4.48 -10.47
CA LYS A 50 -12.09 5.00 -11.36
C LYS A 50 -13.26 5.67 -10.62
N GLU A 51 -13.33 5.54 -9.29
CA GLU A 51 -14.31 6.25 -8.48
C GLU A 51 -14.13 7.78 -8.58
N ASP A 52 -15.21 8.54 -8.38
CA ASP A 52 -15.14 9.99 -8.30
C ASP A 52 -14.73 10.45 -6.90
N HIS A 53 -13.45 10.78 -6.76
CA HIS A 53 -12.86 11.29 -5.52
C HIS A 53 -12.99 12.81 -5.37
N SER A 54 -13.75 13.52 -6.21
CA SER A 54 -13.82 14.99 -6.19
C SER A 54 -14.24 15.56 -4.84
N ASN A 55 -15.08 14.83 -4.10
CA ASN A 55 -15.54 15.20 -2.75
C ASN A 55 -14.69 14.59 -1.61
N SER A 56 -13.69 13.77 -1.91
CA SER A 56 -12.77 13.20 -0.94
C SER A 56 -11.63 14.18 -0.65
N ALA A 57 -11.16 14.25 0.60
CA ALA A 57 -9.98 15.04 0.95
C ALA A 57 -8.65 14.32 0.60
N SER A 58 -8.66 12.98 0.66
CA SER A 58 -7.49 12.12 0.47
C SER A 58 -7.93 10.69 0.13
N PHE A 59 -6.97 9.87 -0.29
CA PHE A 59 -7.11 8.43 -0.49
C PHE A 59 -6.09 7.67 0.37
N VAL A 60 -6.51 6.53 0.92
CA VAL A 60 -5.65 5.65 1.73
C VAL A 60 -5.77 4.22 1.22
N CYS A 61 -4.65 3.56 0.96
CA CYS A 61 -4.57 2.15 0.63
C CYS A 61 -3.61 1.45 1.59
N ILE A 62 -4.07 0.37 2.23
CA ILE A 62 -3.29 -0.41 3.19
C ILE A 62 -3.12 -1.80 2.61
N LEU A 63 -1.87 -2.19 2.37
CA LEU A 63 -1.48 -3.43 1.72
C LEU A 63 -0.72 -4.30 2.72
N LEU A 64 -1.32 -5.42 3.14
CA LEU A 64 -0.74 -6.35 4.11
C LEU A 64 -0.53 -7.71 3.44
N SER A 65 0.69 -8.02 3.00
CA SER A 65 0.99 -9.35 2.43
C SER A 65 2.45 -9.74 2.64
N HIS A 66 2.83 -10.86 2.06
CA HIS A 66 4.24 -11.10 1.77
C HIS A 66 4.69 -10.19 0.63
N GLY A 67 5.98 -9.93 0.58
CA GLY A 67 6.60 -9.14 -0.46
C GLY A 67 8.05 -9.53 -0.63
N ASP A 68 8.63 -8.96 -1.66
CA ASP A 68 10.07 -8.95 -1.91
C ASP A 68 10.41 -7.60 -2.54
N GLU A 69 11.65 -7.40 -2.97
CA GLU A 69 12.09 -6.16 -3.59
C GLU A 69 11.17 -5.77 -4.79
N GLY A 70 10.35 -4.74 -4.58
CA GLY A 70 9.43 -4.19 -5.59
C GLY A 70 8.17 -5.02 -5.87
N VAL A 71 7.96 -6.12 -5.15
CA VAL A 71 6.92 -7.12 -5.45
C VAL A 71 5.98 -7.31 -4.25
N PHE A 72 4.70 -7.49 -4.55
CA PHE A 72 3.64 -7.75 -3.57
C PHE A 72 2.89 -9.03 -3.92
N PHE A 73 2.60 -9.89 -2.94
CA PHE A 73 1.98 -11.19 -3.18
C PHE A 73 0.45 -11.15 -3.05
N GLY A 74 -0.23 -11.77 -4.02
CA GLY A 74 -1.58 -12.30 -3.87
C GLY A 74 -1.55 -13.75 -3.41
N THR A 75 -2.72 -14.39 -3.34
CA THR A 75 -2.82 -15.81 -2.95
C THR A 75 -2.31 -16.79 -4.00
N ASP A 76 -2.20 -16.35 -5.25
CA ASP A 76 -1.87 -17.17 -6.42
C ASP A 76 -0.53 -16.82 -7.07
N GLY A 77 0.11 -15.72 -6.65
CA GLY A 77 1.34 -15.25 -7.27
C GLY A 77 1.75 -13.88 -6.75
N SER A 78 2.52 -13.17 -7.56
CA SER A 78 3.05 -11.86 -7.20
C SER A 78 2.87 -10.83 -8.31
N VAL A 79 2.86 -9.56 -7.93
CA VAL A 79 2.70 -8.43 -8.83
C VAL A 79 3.67 -7.32 -8.44
N ALA A 80 4.17 -6.59 -9.44
CA ALA A 80 4.96 -5.39 -9.17
C ALA A 80 4.11 -4.39 -8.38
N LEU A 81 4.59 -3.96 -7.22
CA LEU A 81 3.89 -2.99 -6.38
C LEU A 81 3.59 -1.69 -7.15
N LYS A 82 4.53 -1.29 -8.03
CA LYS A 82 4.36 -0.14 -8.93
C LYS A 82 3.15 -0.26 -9.85
N HIS A 83 2.77 -1.48 -10.27
CA HIS A 83 1.57 -1.65 -11.09
C HIS A 83 0.32 -1.27 -10.30
N LEU A 84 0.22 -1.71 -9.04
CA LEU A 84 -0.89 -1.39 -8.14
C LEU A 84 -0.99 0.12 -7.87
N THR A 85 0.13 0.75 -7.54
CA THR A 85 0.15 2.17 -7.12
C THR A 85 0.01 3.12 -8.31
N SER A 86 0.52 2.74 -9.48
CA SER A 86 0.44 3.56 -10.70
C SER A 86 -0.98 3.85 -11.17
N LEU A 87 -1.97 3.05 -10.76
CA LEU A 87 -3.39 3.28 -11.06
C LEU A 87 -3.89 4.64 -10.55
N PHE A 88 -3.27 5.16 -9.49
CA PHE A 88 -3.68 6.40 -8.81
C PHE A 88 -2.86 7.63 -9.22
N ARG A 89 -1.97 7.51 -10.21
CA ARG A 89 -1.21 8.65 -10.75
C ARG A 89 -2.13 9.72 -11.29
N GLY A 90 -1.66 10.97 -11.32
CA GLY A 90 -2.49 12.10 -11.75
C GLY A 90 -3.00 12.02 -13.19
N ASP A 91 -2.28 11.33 -14.08
CA ASP A 91 -2.70 11.08 -15.46
C ASP A 91 -3.79 9.99 -15.59
N ARG A 92 -3.98 9.16 -14.55
CA ARG A 92 -4.94 8.03 -14.55
C ARG A 92 -6.13 8.25 -13.60
N CYS A 93 -5.90 8.86 -12.45
CA CYS A 93 -6.93 9.16 -11.45
C CYS A 93 -7.03 10.69 -11.22
N LYS A 94 -7.70 11.37 -12.16
CA LYS A 94 -7.77 12.85 -12.19
C LYS A 94 -8.44 13.47 -10.96
N SER A 95 -9.44 12.79 -10.39
CA SER A 95 -10.19 13.26 -9.21
C SER A 95 -9.35 13.27 -7.92
N LEU A 96 -8.16 12.63 -7.92
CA LEU A 96 -7.17 12.65 -6.85
C LEU A 96 -5.95 13.54 -7.13
N VAL A 97 -5.90 14.29 -8.24
CA VAL A 97 -4.80 15.23 -8.51
C VAL A 97 -4.78 16.34 -7.44
N GLY A 98 -3.62 16.59 -6.84
CA GLY A 98 -3.46 17.57 -5.76
C GLY A 98 -4.02 17.11 -4.41
N LYS A 99 -4.45 15.84 -4.29
CA LYS A 99 -4.95 15.25 -3.04
C LYS A 99 -3.98 14.17 -2.54
N PRO A 100 -3.74 14.06 -1.23
CA PRO A 100 -2.87 13.02 -0.68
C PRO A 100 -3.36 11.60 -1.02
N LYS A 101 -2.43 10.76 -1.46
CA LYS A 101 -2.59 9.34 -1.83
C LYS A 101 -1.64 8.52 -0.95
N LEU A 102 -2.13 8.07 0.20
CA LEU A 102 -1.32 7.43 1.23
C LEU A 102 -1.34 5.91 1.05
N PHE A 103 -0.17 5.30 0.85
CA PHE A 103 0.00 3.85 0.76
C PHE A 103 0.79 3.35 1.97
N PHE A 104 0.15 2.52 2.80
CA PHE A 104 0.78 1.86 3.94
C PHE A 104 1.02 0.39 3.59
N ILE A 105 2.28 -0.03 3.55
CA ILE A 105 2.67 -1.31 2.96
C ILE A 105 3.44 -2.12 4.00
N GLN A 106 2.77 -3.14 4.53
CA GLN A 106 3.35 -4.17 5.39
C GLN A 106 3.66 -5.39 4.53
N ALA A 107 4.87 -5.41 4.00
CA ALA A 107 5.43 -6.52 3.23
C ALA A 107 6.96 -6.48 3.33
N CYS A 108 7.62 -7.64 3.27
CA CYS A 108 9.08 -7.68 3.19
C CYS A 108 9.55 -7.02 1.89
N ARG A 109 10.77 -6.48 1.88
CA ARG A 109 11.38 -5.84 0.70
C ARG A 109 12.73 -6.48 0.35
N GLY A 110 12.94 -7.70 0.81
CA GLY A 110 14.17 -8.47 0.72
C GLY A 110 14.29 -9.45 1.89
N THR A 111 15.47 -10.04 2.03
CA THR A 111 15.75 -11.08 3.05
C THR A 111 16.79 -10.65 4.09
N ASP A 112 17.41 -9.48 3.91
CA ASP A 112 18.45 -9.01 4.83
C ASP A 112 17.85 -8.47 6.14
N LEU A 113 18.66 -8.42 7.20
CA LEU A 113 18.25 -7.87 8.50
C LEU A 113 18.85 -6.46 8.68
N ASP A 114 18.02 -5.47 8.98
CA ASP A 114 18.45 -4.06 9.13
C ASP A 114 19.08 -3.84 10.51
N PRO A 115 20.34 -3.36 10.60
CA PRO A 115 20.98 -3.03 11.87
C PRO A 115 20.51 -1.70 12.51
N GLY A 116 19.82 -0.82 11.78
CA GLY A 116 19.21 0.45 12.26
C GLY A 116 20.15 1.65 12.44
N ILE A 117 19.64 2.89 12.26
CA ILE A 117 20.27 4.17 12.65
C ILE A 117 19.23 5.34 12.69
N GLU A 118 19.46 6.40 13.47
CA GLU A 118 18.54 7.56 13.66
C GLU A 118 18.92 8.80 12.81
N THR A 119 17.95 9.52 12.21
CA THR A 119 18.10 10.93 11.75
C THR A 119 16.77 11.69 11.52
N ASP A 120 16.79 13.02 11.76
CA ASP A 120 15.72 14.03 11.55
C ASP A 120 15.91 14.87 10.25
N SER A 121 14.82 15.39 9.65
CA SER A 121 14.60 16.81 9.19
C SER A 121 13.70 17.03 7.95
N GLU A 122 13.11 18.24 7.86
CA GLU A 122 11.97 18.74 7.04
C GLU A 122 12.25 19.48 5.68
N THR A 123 11.19 19.47 4.82
CA THR A 123 10.55 20.47 3.87
C THR A 123 11.30 21.32 2.80
N ASP A 124 10.78 21.43 1.55
CA ASP A 124 9.88 22.51 1.02
C ASP A 124 9.56 22.41 -0.52
N GLY A 125 8.49 23.10 -0.98
CA GLY A 125 7.64 22.81 -2.17
C GLY A 125 8.15 22.96 -3.63
N VAL A 126 7.56 22.14 -4.53
CA VAL A 126 7.94 21.93 -5.95
C VAL A 126 6.69 21.71 -6.84
N LYS A 127 6.75 22.08 -8.13
CA LYS A 127 5.79 21.73 -9.19
C LYS A 127 5.37 20.27 -9.10
N ILE A 128 4.08 20.01 -8.90
CA ILE A 128 3.49 18.68 -8.68
C ILE A 128 3.83 17.76 -9.87
N PRO A 129 4.76 16.80 -9.71
CA PRO A 129 5.03 15.80 -10.74
C PRO A 129 3.86 14.82 -10.84
N VAL A 130 3.83 13.99 -11.89
CA VAL A 130 2.75 12.99 -12.09
C VAL A 130 2.66 11.98 -10.93
N GLU A 131 3.76 11.79 -10.19
CA GLU A 131 3.90 10.94 -9.00
C GLU A 131 3.80 11.72 -7.67
N ALA A 132 3.45 13.01 -7.68
CA ALA A 132 3.30 13.76 -6.43
C ALA A 132 2.05 13.35 -5.63
N ASP A 133 2.07 13.78 -4.37
CA ASP A 133 1.07 13.48 -3.34
C ASP A 133 0.97 12.00 -2.98
N PHE A 134 1.87 11.15 -3.47
CA PHE A 134 2.04 9.81 -2.94
C PHE A 134 2.92 9.84 -1.70
N LEU A 135 2.42 9.27 -0.62
CA LEU A 135 3.24 8.90 0.52
C LEU A 135 3.28 7.38 0.59
N TYR A 136 4.48 6.81 0.55
CA TYR A 136 4.70 5.40 0.77
C TYR A 136 5.29 5.19 2.15
N ALA A 137 4.50 4.66 3.07
CA ALA A 137 4.97 4.21 4.37
C ALA A 137 5.20 2.70 4.30
N PHE A 138 6.47 2.31 4.17
CA PHE A 138 6.88 0.92 4.26
C PHE A 138 7.27 0.59 5.69
N SER A 139 6.90 -0.60 6.16
CA SER A 139 7.31 -1.09 7.49
C SER A 139 8.75 -1.60 7.55
N THR A 140 9.45 -1.65 6.41
CA THR A 140 10.86 -2.02 6.32
C THR A 140 11.57 -1.24 5.22
N ALA A 141 12.87 -1.00 5.39
CA ALA A 141 13.71 -0.37 4.39
C ALA A 141 13.94 -1.32 3.17
N PRO A 142 14.26 -0.81 1.97
CA PRO A 142 14.58 -1.65 0.81
C PRO A 142 15.68 -2.66 1.13
N GLY A 143 15.53 -3.92 0.69
CA GLY A 143 16.48 -5.01 0.96
C GLY A 143 16.21 -5.79 2.24
N TYR A 144 15.42 -5.23 3.17
CA TYR A 144 15.29 -5.78 4.51
C TYR A 144 13.97 -6.53 4.77
N TYR A 145 14.02 -7.42 5.76
CA TYR A 145 12.90 -8.20 6.25
C TYR A 145 11.94 -7.33 7.06
N SER A 146 10.64 -7.64 7.01
CA SER A 146 9.64 -7.01 7.86
C SER A 146 9.16 -8.00 8.92
N TRP A 147 9.40 -7.66 10.19
CA TRP A 147 9.00 -8.47 11.33
C TRP A 147 7.51 -8.34 11.61
N ARG A 148 6.94 -9.37 12.21
CA ARG A 148 5.55 -9.38 12.66
C ARG A 148 5.38 -10.17 13.94
#